data_AF-A0A212RNM7-F1
#
_entry.id   AF-A0A212RNM7-F1
#
_cell.length_a   1.000
_cell.length_b   1.000
_cell.length_c   1.000
_cell.angle_alpha   90.00
_cell.angle_beta   90.00
_cell.angle_gamma   90.00
#
_symmetry.space_group_name_H-M   'P 1'
#
loop_
_entity.id
_entity.type
_entity.pdbx_description
1 polymer ?
#
loop_
_entity_poly.entity_id
_entity_poly.type
_entity_poly.pdbx_seq_one_letter_code
_entity_poly.pdbx_strand_id
1 'polypeptide(L)'
;MSAKDKNLIPAEERQLLYIEYGGYDGVENILRELCERLSDYLSAIAQPEVVNQALIRILAPDHDRKGTEILPSVDWRKVLDDTSGLWFTELPIGGVLFQLGAYANYGIVMSNTEGRVDDAHKKLEELIERAETFYKLSPLDLWGIEPNNDLQKLVQIASNRWALDNGRPVEPVALAIFGGVSEGRMRNMTSGQNKTFSLVDGRIPAQEALAWLSTRDEFWNSIWREDAQPQYGMSREAPIKEAIFLPVARDGSVFHPGLYRGSGYTIGPKGSEDTVEHFENALKTLQEMPTPYWRRPNEKGNWGIVVGIEWARFDASELDAIARTPGYRVSDRRNA
;
A
#
# COMPACT_ATOMS: atom_id res chain seq x y z
N MET A 1 5.05 19.45 4.33
CA MET A 1 3.98 18.49 4.68
C MET A 1 4.25 18.03 6.10
N SER A 2 3.27 18.17 7.00
CA SER A 2 3.44 17.79 8.42
C SER A 2 3.49 16.27 8.58
N ALA A 3 4.07 15.77 9.67
CA ALA A 3 4.07 14.36 10.07
C ALA A 3 2.65 13.76 10.05
N LYS A 4 1.67 14.56 10.50
CA LYS A 4 0.25 14.17 10.50
C LYS A 4 -0.30 14.03 9.08
N ASP A 5 0.17 14.85 8.15
CA ASP A 5 -0.29 14.81 6.76
C ASP A 5 0.30 13.60 6.04
N LYS A 6 1.57 13.26 6.29
CA LYS A 6 2.22 12.06 5.73
C LYS A 6 1.57 10.75 6.15
N ASN A 7 1.14 10.67 7.41
CA ASN A 7 0.51 9.46 7.95
C ASN A 7 -0.86 9.17 7.31
N LEU A 8 -1.48 10.17 6.66
CA LEU A 8 -2.76 10.02 5.95
C LEU A 8 -2.59 9.60 4.49
N ILE A 9 -1.36 9.61 3.96
CA ILE A 9 -1.07 9.21 2.59
C ILE A 9 -1.27 7.68 2.46
N PRO A 10 -2.18 7.23 1.58
CA PRO A 10 -2.43 5.80 1.35
C PRO A 10 -1.21 5.07 0.79
N ALA A 11 -1.17 3.75 0.96
CA ALA A 11 -0.06 2.93 0.49
C ALA A 11 0.22 3.06 -1.01
N GLU A 12 -0.82 3.11 -1.86
CA GLU A 12 -0.66 3.30 -3.30
C GLU A 12 0.08 4.61 -3.64
N GLU A 13 -0.27 5.71 -2.97
CA GLU A 13 0.40 6.99 -3.18
C GLU A 13 1.84 6.96 -2.64
N ARG A 14 2.10 6.28 -1.52
CA ARG A 14 3.48 6.06 -1.05
C ARG A 14 4.30 5.18 -1.98
N GLN A 15 3.69 4.17 -2.61
CA GLN A 15 4.35 3.33 -3.60
C GLN A 15 4.74 4.17 -4.83
N LEU A 16 3.87 5.06 -5.30
CA LEU A 16 4.20 6.00 -6.37
C LEU A 16 5.33 6.94 -5.97
N LEU A 17 5.26 7.56 -4.79
CA LEU A 17 6.34 8.41 -4.28
C LEU A 17 7.66 7.66 -4.16
N TYR A 18 7.62 6.40 -3.74
CA TYR A 18 8.82 5.55 -3.69
C TYR A 18 9.35 5.30 -5.10
N ILE A 19 8.52 4.84 -6.04
CA ILE A 19 8.96 4.58 -7.43
C ILE A 19 9.50 5.85 -8.10
N GLU A 20 8.87 7.00 -7.87
CA GLU A 20 9.22 8.25 -8.56
C GLU A 20 10.42 8.98 -7.92
N TYR A 21 10.57 8.92 -6.59
CA TYR A 21 11.53 9.76 -5.86
C TYR A 21 12.43 9.02 -4.86
N GLY A 22 12.12 7.78 -4.48
CA GLY A 22 12.80 7.09 -3.37
C GLY A 22 13.39 5.71 -3.71
N GLY A 23 13.10 5.19 -4.89
CA GLY A 23 13.33 3.78 -5.28
C GLY A 23 14.78 3.41 -5.53
N TYR A 24 15.62 4.43 -5.73
CA TYR A 24 16.92 4.27 -6.37
C TYR A 24 18.09 4.78 -5.54
N ASP A 25 17.84 5.55 -4.48
CA ASP A 25 18.90 6.30 -3.80
C ASP A 25 19.90 5.36 -3.09
N GLY A 26 21.03 5.13 -3.75
CA GLY A 26 22.24 4.49 -3.20
C GLY A 26 22.37 2.98 -3.44
N VAL A 27 21.26 2.24 -3.52
CA VAL A 27 21.29 0.77 -3.65
C VAL A 27 21.84 0.31 -5.01
N GLU A 28 21.55 1.04 -6.07
CA GLU A 28 22.13 0.77 -7.39
C GLU A 28 23.66 0.95 -7.37
N ASN A 29 24.15 1.95 -6.64
CA ASN A 29 25.58 2.22 -6.56
C ASN A 29 26.33 1.11 -5.84
N ILE A 30 25.76 0.53 -4.78
CA ILE A 30 26.41 -0.57 -4.08
C ILE A 30 26.40 -1.87 -4.90
N LEU A 31 25.32 -2.18 -5.62
CA LEU A 31 25.30 -3.34 -6.52
C LEU A 31 26.32 -3.15 -7.66
N ARG A 32 26.48 -1.92 -8.14
CA ARG A 32 27.46 -1.56 -9.18
C ARG A 32 28.87 -1.78 -8.66
N GLU A 33 29.18 -1.24 -7.50
CA GLU A 33 30.48 -1.39 -6.86
C GLU A 33 30.78 -2.87 -6.61
N LEU A 34 29.82 -3.67 -6.12
CA LEU A 34 29.98 -5.12 -5.95
C LEU A 34 30.30 -5.83 -7.27
N CYS A 35 29.64 -5.47 -8.37
CA CYS A 35 29.94 -6.02 -9.70
C CYS A 35 31.32 -5.62 -10.20
N GLU A 36 31.74 -4.38 -9.98
CA GLU A 36 33.09 -3.89 -10.31
C GLU A 36 34.17 -4.64 -9.54
N ARG A 37 34.01 -4.79 -8.22
CA ARG A 37 34.95 -5.55 -7.37
C ARG A 37 34.99 -7.03 -7.73
N LEU A 38 33.84 -7.63 -8.07
CA LEU A 38 33.79 -8.99 -8.58
C LEU A 38 34.55 -9.13 -9.91
N SER A 39 34.41 -8.15 -10.81
CA SER A 39 35.13 -8.12 -12.08
C SER A 39 36.65 -8.08 -11.88
N ASP A 40 37.12 -7.22 -10.97
CA ASP A 40 38.54 -7.09 -10.62
C ASP A 40 39.09 -8.44 -10.11
N TYR A 41 38.34 -9.09 -9.21
CA TYR A 41 38.72 -10.39 -8.67
C TYR A 41 38.76 -11.49 -9.74
N LEU A 42 37.72 -11.60 -10.57
CA LEU A 42 37.65 -12.61 -11.63
C LEU A 42 38.74 -12.40 -12.69
N SER A 43 39.09 -11.15 -12.99
CA SER A 43 40.16 -10.81 -13.94
C SER A 43 41.54 -11.26 -13.48
N ALA A 44 41.73 -11.53 -12.18
CA ALA A 44 42.97 -12.11 -11.66
C ALA A 44 43.12 -13.61 -11.95
N ILE A 45 42.03 -14.33 -12.23
CA ILE A 45 42.02 -15.80 -12.36
C ILE A 45 41.49 -16.31 -13.71
N ALA A 46 40.83 -15.45 -14.50
CA ALA A 46 40.24 -15.80 -15.79
C ALA A 46 40.64 -14.80 -16.87
N GLN A 47 40.53 -15.21 -18.14
CA GLN A 47 40.79 -14.32 -19.27
C GLN A 47 39.72 -13.22 -19.35
N PRO A 48 40.07 -11.98 -19.75
CA PRO A 48 39.14 -10.84 -19.78
C PRO A 48 37.85 -11.11 -20.55
N GLU A 49 37.92 -11.82 -21.67
CA GLU A 49 36.74 -12.18 -22.48
C GLU A 49 35.76 -13.08 -21.71
N VAL A 50 36.28 -14.04 -20.94
CA VAL A 50 35.47 -14.94 -20.10
C VAL A 50 34.79 -14.16 -18.98
N VAL A 51 35.51 -13.24 -18.34
CA VAL A 51 34.95 -12.38 -17.28
C VAL A 51 33.85 -11.48 -17.84
N ASN A 52 34.09 -10.86 -18.99
CA ASN A 52 33.13 -10.01 -19.68
C ASN A 52 31.82 -10.77 -19.99
N GLN A 53 31.92 -11.95 -20.61
CA GLN A 53 30.74 -12.78 -20.92
C GLN A 53 30.01 -13.25 -19.66
N ALA A 54 30.74 -13.62 -18.60
CA ALA A 54 30.13 -14.03 -17.33
C ALA A 54 29.34 -12.90 -16.69
N LEU A 55 29.88 -11.68 -16.65
CA LEU A 55 29.20 -10.52 -16.08
C LEU A 55 27.98 -10.10 -16.89
N ILE A 56 28.05 -10.14 -18.23
CA ILE A 56 26.87 -9.87 -19.08
C ILE A 56 25.72 -10.83 -18.77
N ARG A 57 26.02 -12.13 -18.59
CA ARG A 57 24.99 -13.13 -18.23
C ARG A 57 24.38 -12.90 -16.85
N ILE A 58 25.17 -12.41 -15.90
CA ILE A 58 24.69 -12.06 -14.56
C ILE A 58 23.77 -10.84 -14.62
N LEU A 59 24.19 -9.79 -15.34
CA LEU A 59 23.54 -8.49 -15.37
C LEU A 59 22.33 -8.43 -16.30
N ALA A 60 22.26 -9.33 -17.28
CA ALA A 60 21.18 -9.37 -18.26
C ALA A 60 20.80 -10.83 -18.58
N PRO A 61 20.18 -11.54 -17.62
CA PRO A 61 19.88 -12.98 -17.73
C PRO A 61 18.96 -13.31 -18.91
N ASP A 62 18.18 -12.36 -19.39
CA ASP A 62 17.33 -12.51 -20.57
C ASP A 62 18.11 -12.70 -21.89
N HIS A 63 19.37 -12.25 -21.98
CA HIS A 63 20.22 -12.58 -23.13
C HIS A 63 20.48 -14.09 -23.24
N ASP A 64 20.60 -14.77 -22.10
CA ASP A 64 20.79 -16.22 -22.04
C ASP A 64 19.48 -16.96 -22.35
N ARG A 65 18.33 -16.46 -21.86
CA ARG A 65 17.00 -17.05 -22.13
C ARG A 65 16.60 -17.04 -23.60
N LYS A 66 17.00 -16.01 -24.35
CA LYS A 66 16.71 -15.90 -25.78
C LYS A 66 17.74 -16.63 -26.67
N GLY A 67 18.73 -17.31 -26.07
CA GLY A 67 19.82 -17.95 -26.81
C GLY A 67 20.59 -16.96 -27.68
N THR A 68 20.62 -15.68 -27.29
CA THR A 68 21.26 -14.63 -28.08
C THR A 68 22.76 -14.73 -27.85
N GLU A 69 23.52 -14.92 -28.93
CA GLU A 69 24.98 -14.93 -28.85
C GLU A 69 25.47 -13.57 -28.35
N ILE A 70 26.21 -13.57 -27.23
CA ILE A 70 26.84 -12.36 -26.70
C ILE A 70 28.02 -12.05 -27.63
N LEU A 71 27.88 -10.98 -28.42
CA LEU A 71 28.95 -10.56 -29.32
C LEU A 71 30.20 -10.18 -28.49
N PRO A 72 31.41 -10.59 -28.91
CA PRO A 72 32.66 -10.26 -28.20
C PRO A 72 32.92 -8.75 -28.05
N SER A 73 32.24 -7.91 -28.83
CA SER A 73 32.35 -6.45 -28.79
C SER A 73 31.50 -5.79 -27.70
N VAL A 74 30.64 -6.53 -27.01
CA VAL A 74 29.78 -5.98 -25.95
C VAL A 74 30.58 -5.93 -24.65
N ASP A 75 30.71 -4.74 -24.06
CA ASP A 75 31.33 -4.55 -22.75
C ASP A 75 30.28 -4.69 -21.65
N TRP A 76 30.54 -5.52 -20.65
CA TRP A 76 29.68 -5.70 -19.48
C TRP A 76 29.44 -4.38 -18.74
N ARG A 77 30.37 -3.42 -18.75
CA ARG A 77 30.17 -2.09 -18.16
C ARG A 77 29.11 -1.28 -18.88
N LYS A 78 29.04 -1.42 -20.21
CA LYS A 78 27.96 -0.80 -20.97
C LYS A 78 26.63 -1.44 -20.64
N VAL A 79 26.59 -2.76 -20.50
CA VAL A 79 25.38 -3.47 -20.04
C VAL A 79 25.00 -3.02 -18.63
N LEU A 80 25.97 -2.87 -17.73
CA LEU A 80 25.80 -2.35 -16.37
C LEU A 80 25.11 -0.97 -16.39
N ASP A 81 25.56 -0.06 -17.26
CA ASP A 81 24.95 1.26 -17.41
C ASP A 81 23.55 1.18 -18.02
N ASP A 82 23.39 0.43 -19.11
CA ASP A 82 22.14 0.32 -19.87
C ASP A 82 21.03 -0.39 -19.08
N THR A 83 21.37 -1.29 -18.14
CA THR A 83 20.41 -2.06 -17.35
C THR A 83 20.25 -1.59 -15.90
N SER A 84 20.99 -0.56 -15.46
CA SER A 84 21.00 -0.08 -14.07
C SER A 84 19.60 0.14 -13.47
N GLY A 85 18.68 0.74 -14.23
CA GLY A 85 17.28 0.93 -13.79
C GLY A 85 16.43 -0.35 -13.67
N LEU A 86 16.91 -1.48 -14.20
CA LEU A 86 16.24 -2.79 -14.20
C LEU A 86 16.82 -3.76 -13.17
N TRP A 87 17.90 -3.43 -12.47
CA TRP A 87 18.54 -4.39 -11.55
C TRP A 87 17.63 -4.86 -10.42
N PHE A 88 16.70 -4.00 -10.02
CA PHE A 88 15.69 -4.33 -9.03
C PHE A 88 14.70 -5.40 -9.50
N THR A 89 14.56 -5.63 -10.80
CA THR A 89 13.73 -6.72 -11.35
C THR A 89 14.56 -7.90 -11.84
N GLU A 90 15.77 -7.65 -12.36
CA GLU A 90 16.59 -8.68 -13.00
C GLU A 90 17.49 -9.45 -12.03
N LEU A 91 18.00 -8.80 -10.98
CA LEU A 91 18.89 -9.46 -10.02
C LEU A 91 18.08 -10.07 -8.87
N PRO A 92 18.34 -11.33 -8.46
CA PRO A 92 17.61 -11.97 -7.36
C PRO A 92 17.64 -11.21 -6.03
N ILE A 93 18.73 -10.48 -5.77
CA ILE A 93 18.86 -9.60 -4.59
C ILE A 93 18.28 -8.20 -4.83
N GLY A 94 18.28 -7.72 -6.08
CA GLY A 94 17.76 -6.40 -6.43
C GLY A 94 16.30 -6.24 -6.01
N GLY A 95 15.45 -7.24 -6.32
CA GLY A 95 14.04 -7.21 -5.93
C GLY A 95 13.80 -7.26 -4.43
N VAL A 96 14.74 -7.83 -3.66
CA VAL A 96 14.70 -7.82 -2.20
C VAL A 96 15.02 -6.42 -1.69
N LEU A 97 16.13 -5.83 -2.14
CA LEU A 97 16.57 -4.51 -1.68
C LEU A 97 15.58 -3.40 -2.08
N PHE A 98 14.97 -3.50 -3.26
CA PHE A 98 13.91 -2.60 -3.70
C PHE A 98 12.69 -2.64 -2.77
N GLN A 99 12.20 -3.82 -2.43
CA GLN A 99 11.06 -3.93 -1.52
C GLN A 99 11.42 -3.50 -0.10
N LEU A 100 12.66 -3.77 0.31
CA LEU A 100 13.18 -3.38 1.61
C LEU A 100 13.32 -1.86 1.72
N GLY A 101 13.71 -1.17 0.65
CA GLY A 101 13.78 0.30 0.59
C GLY A 101 12.40 0.95 0.79
N ALA A 102 11.37 0.41 0.13
CA ALA A 102 9.99 0.86 0.31
C ALA A 102 9.56 0.73 1.77
N TYR A 103 9.86 -0.42 2.39
CA TYR A 103 9.55 -0.66 3.79
C TYR A 103 10.34 0.27 4.72
N ALA A 104 11.67 0.32 4.58
CA ALA A 104 12.59 1.07 5.42
C ALA A 104 12.27 2.59 5.44
N ASN A 105 11.99 3.15 4.26
CA ASN A 105 11.84 4.59 4.09
C ASN A 105 10.38 5.06 4.19
N TYR A 106 9.42 4.28 3.68
CA TYR A 106 8.02 4.69 3.57
C TYR A 106 7.05 3.84 4.41
N GLY A 107 7.52 2.77 5.03
CA GLY A 107 6.70 1.93 5.91
C GLY A 107 5.66 1.07 5.17
N ILE A 108 5.90 0.76 3.89
CA ILE A 108 4.97 0.05 3.00
C ILE A 108 5.55 -1.27 2.50
N VAL A 109 4.67 -2.14 1.98
CA VAL A 109 5.04 -3.35 1.24
C VAL A 109 4.63 -3.16 -0.21
N MET A 110 5.53 -3.45 -1.16
CA MET A 110 5.28 -3.22 -2.60
C MET A 110 4.38 -4.27 -3.27
N SER A 111 4.08 -5.39 -2.61
CA SER A 111 3.14 -6.36 -3.17
C SER A 111 1.70 -6.03 -2.84
N ASN A 112 0.82 -6.27 -3.81
CA ASN A 112 -0.54 -6.70 -3.54
C ASN A 112 -0.47 -8.08 -2.85
N THR A 113 -0.08 -8.14 -1.58
CA THR A 113 -0.38 -9.32 -0.76
C THR A 113 -1.90 -9.36 -0.67
N GLU A 114 -2.52 -10.10 -1.59
CA GLU A 114 -3.94 -10.37 -1.59
C GLU A 114 -4.29 -11.07 -0.27
N GLY A 115 -4.67 -10.29 0.74
CA GLY A 115 -5.70 -10.71 1.68
C GLY A 115 -5.34 -10.98 3.14
N ARG A 116 -4.08 -10.98 3.62
CA ARG A 116 -3.82 -11.13 5.07
C ARG A 116 -2.57 -10.41 5.57
N VAL A 117 -2.69 -9.75 6.74
CA VAL A 117 -1.58 -9.14 7.48
C VAL A 117 -0.47 -10.17 7.79
N ASP A 118 -0.85 -11.43 8.05
CA ASP A 118 0.11 -12.52 8.29
C ASP A 118 1.03 -12.77 7.09
N ASP A 119 0.52 -12.62 5.87
CA ASP A 119 1.30 -12.82 4.64
C ASP A 119 2.31 -11.67 4.46
N ALA A 120 1.88 -10.43 4.76
CA ALA A 120 2.78 -9.26 4.75
C ALA A 120 3.86 -9.34 5.84
N HIS A 121 3.48 -9.77 7.06
CA HIS A 121 4.41 -9.97 8.17
C HIS A 121 5.50 -10.98 7.80
N LYS A 122 5.10 -12.18 7.37
CA LYS A 122 6.03 -13.25 6.97
C LYS A 122 6.93 -12.79 5.82
N LYS A 123 6.37 -12.10 4.82
CA LYS A 123 7.14 -11.60 3.70
C LYS A 123 8.20 -10.56 4.12
N LEU A 124 7.85 -9.63 5.00
CA LEU A 124 8.81 -8.65 5.53
C LEU A 124 9.93 -9.33 6.30
N GLU A 125 9.60 -10.32 7.14
CA GLU A 125 10.57 -11.12 7.86
C GLU A 125 11.55 -11.82 6.91
N GLU A 126 11.05 -12.48 5.87
CA GLU A 126 11.87 -13.12 4.83
C GLU A 126 12.76 -12.13 4.05
N LEU A 127 12.23 -10.94 3.72
CA LEU A 127 13.00 -9.90 3.02
C LEU A 127 14.16 -9.40 3.88
N ILE A 128 13.90 -9.14 5.16
CA ILE A 128 14.91 -8.67 6.13
C ILE A 128 15.98 -9.76 6.32
N GLU A 129 15.58 -11.00 6.57
CA GLU A 129 16.52 -12.12 6.76
C GLU A 129 17.42 -12.33 5.54
N ARG A 130 16.84 -12.26 4.33
CA ARG A 130 17.62 -12.37 3.08
C ARG A 130 18.60 -11.22 2.92
N ALA A 131 18.21 -9.98 3.22
CA ALA A 131 19.08 -8.82 3.11
C ALA A 131 20.21 -8.84 4.16
N GLU A 132 19.91 -9.21 5.41
CA GLU A 132 20.92 -9.40 6.46
C GLU A 132 21.91 -10.51 6.10
N THR A 133 21.41 -11.62 5.55
CA THR A 133 22.25 -12.73 5.10
C THR A 133 23.15 -12.29 3.95
N PHE A 134 22.60 -11.58 2.97
CA PHE A 134 23.38 -11.04 1.86
C PHE A 134 24.46 -10.07 2.33
N TYR A 135 24.13 -9.14 3.23
CA TYR A 135 25.10 -8.23 3.83
C TYR A 135 26.23 -8.98 4.56
N LYS A 136 25.90 -9.99 5.38
CA LYS A 136 26.90 -10.79 6.11
C LYS A 136 27.81 -11.61 5.19
N LEU A 137 27.29 -12.09 4.06
CA LEU A 137 28.06 -12.88 3.09
C LEU A 137 28.83 -12.00 2.10
N SER A 138 28.50 -10.71 2.00
CA SER A 138 29.17 -9.79 1.10
C SER A 138 30.58 -9.49 1.60
N PRO A 139 31.62 -9.70 0.77
CA PRO A 139 33.02 -9.52 1.17
C PRO A 139 33.44 -8.04 1.16
N LEU A 140 32.65 -7.16 1.78
CA LEU A 140 32.78 -5.70 1.69
C LEU A 140 34.18 -5.21 2.13
N ASP A 141 34.61 -5.62 3.32
CA ASP A 141 35.93 -5.25 3.86
C ASP A 141 37.08 -5.78 3.00
N LEU A 142 36.96 -7.03 2.53
CA LEU A 142 37.98 -7.66 1.67
C LEU A 142 38.08 -6.98 0.30
N TRP A 143 36.98 -6.39 -0.17
CA TRP A 143 36.92 -5.65 -1.42
C TRP A 143 37.16 -4.15 -1.26
N GLY A 144 37.49 -3.69 -0.04
CA GLY A 144 37.78 -2.28 0.25
C GLY A 144 36.56 -1.37 0.08
N ILE A 145 35.36 -1.92 0.24
CA ILE A 145 34.12 -1.14 0.26
C ILE A 145 33.99 -0.54 1.65
N GLU A 146 33.88 0.79 1.72
CA GLU A 146 33.87 1.51 2.99
C GLU A 146 32.71 1.10 3.91
N PRO A 147 32.93 1.09 5.24
CA PRO A 147 31.86 0.98 6.22
C PRO A 147 30.83 2.10 6.08
N ASN A 148 29.62 1.87 6.57
CA ASN A 148 28.47 2.78 6.42
C ASN A 148 28.09 3.02 4.94
N ASN A 149 28.31 2.04 4.08
CA ASN A 149 27.78 2.02 2.73
C ASN A 149 26.24 1.88 2.71
N ASP A 150 25.65 2.10 1.54
CA ASP A 150 24.19 2.17 1.40
C ASP A 150 23.50 0.82 1.63
N LEU A 151 24.18 -0.31 1.39
CA LEU A 151 23.66 -1.64 1.75
C LEU A 151 23.57 -1.78 3.28
N GLN A 152 24.63 -1.44 4.00
CA GLN A 152 24.63 -1.48 5.47
C GLN A 152 23.54 -0.58 6.04
N LYS A 153 23.44 0.66 5.55
CA LYS A 153 22.40 1.61 5.99
C LYS A 153 21.01 1.06 5.74
N LEU A 154 20.73 0.55 4.54
CA LEU A 154 19.41 0.01 4.20
C LEU A 154 19.04 -1.16 5.12
N VAL A 155 19.94 -2.13 5.29
CA VAL A 155 19.72 -3.28 6.18
C VAL A 155 19.50 -2.80 7.62
N GLN A 156 20.34 -1.88 8.11
CA GLN A 156 20.22 -1.35 9.46
C GLN A 156 18.88 -0.61 9.68
N ILE A 157 18.46 0.25 8.75
CA ILE A 157 17.20 0.99 8.83
C ILE A 157 16.02 0.00 8.79
N ALA A 158 16.03 -0.96 7.87
CA ALA A 158 14.95 -1.92 7.74
C ALA A 158 14.79 -2.82 8.97
N SER A 159 15.89 -3.37 9.49
CA SER A 159 15.87 -4.20 10.71
C SER A 159 15.43 -3.38 11.93
N ASN A 160 15.84 -2.12 12.05
CA ASN A 160 15.40 -1.25 13.14
C ASN A 160 13.93 -0.81 13.00
N ARG A 161 13.42 -0.61 11.78
CA ARG A 161 11.97 -0.38 11.56
C ARG A 161 11.17 -1.62 11.94
N TRP A 162 11.65 -2.80 11.59
CA TRP A 162 11.02 -4.06 12.00
C TRP A 162 11.06 -4.27 13.51
N ALA A 163 12.12 -3.82 14.18
CA ALA A 163 12.16 -3.77 15.63
C ALA A 163 11.09 -2.82 16.18
N LEU A 164 11.02 -1.59 15.65
CA LEU A 164 10.04 -0.57 16.03
C LEU A 164 8.59 -1.06 15.91
N ASP A 165 8.23 -1.61 14.74
CA ASP A 165 6.88 -2.10 14.45
C ASP A 165 6.47 -3.25 15.39
N ASN A 166 7.44 -4.04 15.85
CA ASN A 166 7.23 -5.18 16.75
C ASN A 166 7.52 -4.85 18.23
N GLY A 167 7.58 -3.57 18.59
CA GLY A 167 7.74 -3.13 19.98
C GLY A 167 9.11 -3.42 20.60
N ARG A 168 10.13 -3.70 19.78
CA ARG A 168 11.49 -4.02 20.22
C ARG A 168 12.38 -2.76 20.22
N PRO A 169 13.37 -2.66 21.13
CA PRO A 169 14.26 -1.51 21.19
C PRO A 169 15.04 -1.28 19.88
N VAL A 170 15.25 -0.01 19.53
CA VAL A 170 15.90 0.43 18.30
C VAL A 170 17.24 1.12 18.57
N GLU A 171 18.15 1.06 17.61
CA GLU A 171 19.45 1.69 17.70
C GLU A 171 19.36 3.22 17.55
N PRO A 172 20.14 3.98 18.33
CA PRO A 172 20.15 5.44 18.21
C PRO A 172 20.47 5.93 16.79
N VAL A 173 21.42 5.32 16.09
CA VAL A 173 21.80 5.72 14.72
C VAL A 173 20.62 5.59 13.76
N ALA A 174 19.88 4.47 13.82
CA ALA A 174 18.67 4.29 13.01
C ALA A 174 17.58 5.30 13.38
N LEU A 175 17.39 5.59 14.68
CA LEU A 175 16.43 6.59 15.11
C LEU A 175 16.78 8.01 14.64
N ALA A 176 18.07 8.33 14.53
CA ALA A 176 18.54 9.59 13.97
C ALA A 176 18.08 9.75 12.52
N ILE A 177 18.19 8.69 11.72
CA ILE A 177 17.74 8.65 10.33
C ILE A 177 16.22 8.80 10.25
N PHE A 178 15.46 8.01 11.02
CA PHE A 178 13.99 8.10 11.02
C PHE A 178 13.46 9.50 11.37
N GLY A 179 14.10 10.15 12.33
CA GLY A 179 13.70 11.49 12.77
C GLY A 179 14.35 12.63 12.01
N GLY A 180 15.15 12.36 10.97
CA GLY A 180 15.82 13.40 10.18
C GLY A 180 16.77 14.29 11.00
N VAL A 181 17.53 13.70 11.93
CA VAL A 181 18.50 14.42 12.77
C VAL A 181 19.89 13.81 12.65
N SER A 182 20.93 14.61 12.89
CA SER A 182 22.31 14.09 12.92
C SER A 182 22.52 13.09 14.05
N GLU A 183 23.42 12.11 13.86
CA GLU A 183 23.85 11.19 14.92
C GLU A 183 24.36 11.92 16.17
N GLY A 184 25.07 13.04 16.01
CA GLY A 184 25.56 13.84 17.14
C GLY A 184 24.41 14.40 18.00
N ARG A 185 23.33 14.87 17.36
CA ARG A 185 22.10 15.29 18.08
C ARG A 185 21.45 14.10 18.79
N MET A 186 21.38 12.94 18.14
CA MET A 186 20.80 11.74 18.74
C MET A 186 21.62 11.27 19.95
N ARG A 187 22.95 11.32 19.89
CA ARG A 187 23.85 11.04 21.01
C ARG A 187 23.60 11.97 22.20
N ASN A 188 23.34 13.26 21.95
CA ASN A 188 23.00 14.21 23.01
C ASN A 188 21.61 13.92 23.62
N MET A 189 20.70 13.32 22.86
CA MET A 189 19.38 12.94 23.36
C MET A 189 19.39 11.65 24.18
N THR A 190 20.40 10.80 24.01
CA THR A 190 20.56 9.55 24.77
C THR A 190 21.54 9.66 25.93
N SER A 191 22.36 10.72 25.97
CA SER A 191 23.44 10.90 26.94
C SER A 191 23.31 12.22 27.72
N GLY A 192 23.69 12.22 28.99
CA GLY A 192 23.71 13.42 29.84
C GLY A 192 22.52 13.55 30.81
N GLN A 193 22.51 14.62 31.59
CA GLN A 193 21.52 14.84 32.66
C GLN A 193 20.11 15.15 32.13
N ASN A 194 20.00 15.76 30.94
CA ASN A 194 18.73 16.11 30.28
C ASN A 194 18.44 15.19 29.10
N LYS A 195 18.74 13.89 29.23
CA LYS A 195 18.47 12.91 28.17
C LYS A 195 16.97 12.83 27.87
N THR A 196 16.64 12.75 26.59
CA THR A 196 15.26 12.57 26.09
C THR A 196 14.85 11.11 26.13
N PHE A 197 15.79 10.20 25.90
CA PHE A 197 15.52 8.77 25.82
C PHE A 197 16.14 8.00 26.98
N SER A 198 15.43 6.97 27.43
CA SER A 198 16.05 5.89 28.19
C SER A 198 16.80 4.94 27.25
N LEU A 199 17.76 4.19 27.82
CA LEU A 199 18.50 3.17 27.09
C LEU A 199 18.36 1.85 27.82
N VAL A 200 18.05 0.79 27.05
CA VAL A 200 18.08 -0.61 27.47
C VAL A 200 19.06 -1.31 26.54
N ASP A 201 20.16 -1.82 27.08
CA ASP A 201 21.25 -2.45 26.32
C ASP A 201 21.77 -1.60 25.14
N GLY A 202 21.91 -0.29 25.38
CA GLY A 202 22.37 0.67 24.38
C GLY A 202 21.34 1.05 23.30
N ARG A 203 20.10 0.54 23.42
CA ARG A 203 19.00 0.80 22.47
C ARG A 203 17.86 1.59 23.13
N ILE A 204 17.11 2.32 22.33
CA ILE A 204 15.99 3.15 22.74
C ILE A 204 14.71 2.30 22.71
N PRO A 205 13.91 2.22 23.79
CA PRO A 205 12.65 1.48 23.77
C PRO A 205 11.70 1.95 22.67
N ALA A 206 11.03 1.02 21.99
CA ALA A 206 10.15 1.31 20.85
C ALA A 206 9.06 2.33 21.19
N GLN A 207 8.49 2.27 22.39
CA GLN A 207 7.43 3.18 22.81
C GLN A 207 7.92 4.64 22.89
N GLU A 208 9.11 4.88 23.42
CA GLU A 208 9.71 6.22 23.48
C GLU A 208 10.09 6.72 22.09
N ALA A 209 10.67 5.84 21.26
CA ALA A 209 11.01 6.14 19.89
C ALA A 209 9.77 6.53 19.07
N LEU A 210 8.69 5.74 19.12
CA LEU A 210 7.43 6.02 18.42
C LEU A 210 6.78 7.32 18.91
N ALA A 211 6.75 7.56 20.22
CA ALA A 211 6.22 8.81 20.77
C ALA A 211 6.96 10.03 20.23
N TRP A 212 8.29 9.96 20.17
CA TRP A 212 9.10 11.03 19.60
C TRP A 212 8.91 11.17 18.09
N LEU A 213 8.97 10.06 17.33
CA LEU A 213 8.81 10.05 15.88
C LEU A 213 7.44 10.56 15.42
N SER A 214 6.38 10.37 16.21
CA SER A 214 5.03 10.89 15.91
C SER A 214 4.98 12.43 15.75
N THR A 215 6.00 13.12 16.23
CA THR A 215 6.15 14.58 16.15
C THR A 215 7.07 15.04 15.01
N ARG A 216 7.61 14.13 14.20
CA ARG A 216 8.63 14.40 13.18
C ARG A 216 8.06 14.32 11.77
N ASP A 217 8.19 15.41 11.01
CA ASP A 217 7.70 15.50 9.63
C ASP A 217 8.49 14.59 8.68
N GLU A 218 9.68 14.17 9.06
CA GLU A 218 10.57 13.31 8.27
C GLU A 218 10.14 11.84 8.35
N PHE A 219 9.48 11.43 9.43
CA PHE A 219 9.13 10.02 9.68
C PHE A 219 7.86 9.61 8.95
N TRP A 220 7.95 8.48 8.24
CA TRP A 220 6.80 7.77 7.68
C TRP A 220 6.42 6.61 8.60
N ASN A 221 5.19 6.60 9.14
CA ASN A 221 4.70 5.46 9.92
C ASN A 221 4.56 4.21 9.05
N SER A 222 4.67 3.04 9.66
CA SER A 222 4.43 1.78 8.97
C SER A 222 2.92 1.55 8.80
N ILE A 223 2.46 1.39 7.56
CA ILE A 223 1.05 1.16 7.22
C ILE A 223 0.79 -0.21 6.59
N TRP A 224 1.82 -1.05 6.47
CA TRP A 224 1.69 -2.42 5.95
C TRP A 224 0.77 -3.33 6.78
N ARG A 225 0.48 -2.96 8.04
CA ARG A 225 -0.54 -3.61 8.89
C ARG A 225 -1.94 -3.10 8.64
N GLU A 226 -2.03 -1.85 8.19
CA GLU A 226 -3.26 -1.11 7.88
C GLU A 226 -3.70 -1.36 6.42
N ASP A 227 -2.78 -1.83 5.56
CA ASP A 227 -3.02 -2.39 4.23
C ASP A 227 -3.79 -3.72 4.20
N ALA A 228 -4.54 -4.01 5.26
CA ALA A 228 -5.86 -4.60 5.07
C ALA A 228 -6.80 -3.54 4.43
N GLN A 229 -6.38 -2.97 3.30
CA GLN A 229 -7.21 -2.09 2.48
C GLN A 229 -8.51 -2.85 2.18
N PRO A 230 -9.68 -2.22 2.37
CA PRO A 230 -10.94 -2.81 1.94
C PRO A 230 -10.82 -3.10 0.44
N GLN A 231 -11.06 -4.36 0.08
CA GLN A 231 -10.98 -4.89 -1.27
C GLN A 231 -11.75 -3.98 -2.26
N TYR A 232 -11.05 -3.07 -2.94
CA TYR A 232 -11.63 -2.38 -4.09
C TYR A 232 -11.70 -3.42 -5.23
N GLY A 233 -12.86 -4.05 -5.37
CA GLY A 233 -13.13 -5.09 -6.36
C GLY A 233 -13.84 -6.33 -5.84
N MET A 234 -13.93 -6.52 -4.52
CA MET A 234 -14.74 -7.56 -3.90
C MET A 234 -15.53 -6.97 -2.73
N SER A 235 -16.67 -6.36 -3.03
CA SER A 235 -17.74 -6.30 -2.05
C SER A 235 -17.98 -7.74 -1.55
N ARG A 236 -17.98 -7.95 -0.23
CA ARG A 236 -18.53 -9.16 0.41
C ARG A 236 -20.05 -9.31 0.20
N GLU A 237 -20.63 -8.48 -0.66
CA GLU A 237 -21.98 -8.67 -1.14
C GLU A 237 -21.97 -9.89 -2.07
N ALA A 238 -22.89 -10.81 -1.83
CA ALA A 238 -23.10 -11.92 -2.74
C ALA A 238 -23.20 -11.38 -4.18
N PRO A 239 -22.66 -12.09 -5.19
CA PRO A 239 -22.77 -11.65 -6.57
C PRO A 239 -24.24 -11.38 -6.88
N ILE A 240 -24.53 -10.16 -7.34
CA ILE A 240 -25.87 -9.76 -7.75
C ILE A 240 -26.27 -10.66 -8.91
N LYS A 241 -27.32 -11.45 -8.70
CA LYS A 241 -27.89 -12.33 -9.72
C LYS A 241 -28.75 -11.53 -10.69
N GLU A 242 -29.48 -10.55 -10.17
CA GLU A 242 -30.35 -9.68 -10.96
C GLU A 242 -30.34 -8.25 -10.39
N ALA A 243 -29.75 -7.32 -11.15
CA ALA A 243 -29.58 -5.95 -10.69
C ALA A 243 -30.85 -5.11 -10.92
N ILE A 244 -31.34 -4.48 -9.85
CA ILE A 244 -32.41 -3.48 -9.89
C ILE A 244 -31.92 -2.13 -9.34
N PHE A 245 -32.30 -1.04 -10.01
CA PHE A 245 -31.92 0.32 -9.60
C PHE A 245 -33.11 1.04 -9.00
N LEU A 246 -33.00 1.41 -7.73
CA LEU A 246 -34.06 2.07 -6.97
C LEU A 246 -33.66 3.52 -6.65
N PRO A 247 -34.59 4.48 -6.74
CA PRO A 247 -34.31 5.85 -6.38
C PRO A 247 -34.20 6.01 -4.85
N VAL A 248 -33.26 6.84 -4.42
CA VAL A 248 -32.96 7.10 -3.01
C VAL A 248 -33.13 8.59 -2.73
N ALA A 249 -33.86 8.91 -1.67
CA ALA A 249 -34.08 10.27 -1.21
C ALA A 249 -32.93 10.75 -0.31
N ARG A 250 -32.84 12.07 -0.09
CA ARG A 250 -31.78 12.69 0.72
C ARG A 250 -31.61 12.11 2.12
N ASP A 251 -32.69 11.61 2.71
CA ASP A 251 -32.70 11.00 4.05
C ASP A 251 -32.33 9.50 4.06
N GLY A 252 -31.93 8.96 2.90
CA GLY A 252 -31.53 7.57 2.70
C GLY A 252 -32.69 6.61 2.42
N SER A 253 -33.94 7.09 2.42
CA SER A 253 -35.09 6.23 2.11
C SER A 253 -35.17 5.84 0.64
N VAL A 254 -35.65 4.63 0.38
CA VAL A 254 -35.67 4.01 -0.95
C VAL A 254 -37.11 3.79 -1.41
N PHE A 255 -37.38 3.84 -2.71
CA PHE A 255 -38.65 3.35 -3.25
C PHE A 255 -38.64 1.82 -3.31
N HIS A 256 -39.55 1.16 -2.58
CA HIS A 256 -39.59 -0.30 -2.46
C HIS A 256 -41.05 -0.84 -2.41
N PRO A 257 -41.28 -2.16 -2.61
CA PRO A 257 -42.64 -2.73 -2.69
C PRO A 257 -43.50 -2.51 -1.44
N GLY A 258 -42.88 -2.46 -0.26
CA GLY A 258 -43.55 -2.17 1.01
C GLY A 258 -44.16 -0.76 1.13
N LEU A 259 -43.98 0.12 0.14
CA LEU A 259 -44.63 1.42 0.09
C LEU A 259 -46.04 1.40 -0.52
N TYR A 260 -46.51 0.23 -0.96
CA TYR A 260 -47.88 0.06 -1.45
C TYR A 260 -48.90 0.45 -0.36
N ARG A 261 -49.86 1.33 -0.69
CA ARG A 261 -50.90 1.71 0.26
C ARG A 261 -52.23 2.01 -0.43
N GLY A 262 -53.30 1.43 0.10
CA GLY A 262 -54.65 1.64 -0.43
C GLY A 262 -54.79 0.99 -1.81
N SER A 263 -54.76 1.81 -2.86
CA SER A 263 -54.96 1.38 -4.25
C SER A 263 -53.68 1.37 -5.11
N GLY A 264 -52.51 1.72 -4.56
CA GLY A 264 -51.27 1.70 -5.33
C GLY A 264 -50.10 2.46 -4.71
N TYR A 265 -49.05 2.62 -5.52
CA TYR A 265 -47.90 3.47 -5.27
C TYR A 265 -48.20 4.89 -5.75
N THR A 266 -48.08 5.87 -4.86
CA THR A 266 -48.25 7.28 -5.22
C THR A 266 -46.92 7.88 -5.63
N ILE A 267 -46.79 8.25 -6.90
CA ILE A 267 -45.58 8.80 -7.53
C ILE A 267 -45.88 10.13 -8.23
N GLY A 268 -44.85 10.93 -8.50
CA GLY A 268 -44.98 12.23 -9.14
C GLY A 268 -44.95 13.43 -8.18
N PRO A 269 -44.73 14.64 -8.71
CA PRO A 269 -44.55 15.83 -7.90
C PRO A 269 -45.84 16.21 -7.18
N LYS A 270 -45.71 16.96 -6.08
CA LYS A 270 -46.85 17.41 -5.28
C LYS A 270 -47.87 18.19 -6.13
N GLY A 271 -49.13 17.73 -6.15
CA GLY A 271 -50.22 18.35 -6.92
C GLY A 271 -50.39 17.75 -8.32
N SER A 272 -49.57 16.79 -8.73
CA SER A 272 -49.70 16.02 -9.96
C SER A 272 -49.28 14.57 -9.72
N GLU A 273 -49.70 14.03 -8.57
CA GLU A 273 -49.40 12.65 -8.20
C GLU A 273 -50.28 11.65 -8.96
N ASP A 274 -49.65 10.62 -9.50
CA ASP A 274 -50.32 9.46 -10.09
C ASP A 274 -50.26 8.27 -9.12
N THR A 275 -51.32 7.47 -9.11
CA THR A 275 -51.38 6.21 -8.34
C THR A 275 -51.26 5.04 -9.30
N VAL A 276 -50.19 4.26 -9.14
CA VAL A 276 -49.87 3.11 -9.99
C VAL A 276 -50.02 1.82 -9.19
N GLU A 277 -50.75 0.84 -9.72
CA GLU A 277 -51.09 -0.38 -8.98
C GLU A 277 -49.89 -1.33 -8.79
N HIS A 278 -49.08 -1.51 -9.83
CA HIS A 278 -47.96 -2.47 -9.82
C HIS A 278 -46.62 -1.78 -9.58
N PHE A 279 -45.75 -2.44 -8.80
CA PHE A 279 -44.46 -1.88 -8.37
C PHE A 279 -43.55 -1.61 -9.56
N GLU A 280 -43.50 -2.55 -10.49
CA GLU A 280 -42.64 -2.51 -11.69
C GLU A 280 -43.04 -1.34 -12.58
N ASN A 281 -44.35 -1.13 -12.74
CA ASN A 281 -44.89 0.00 -13.50
C ASN A 281 -44.56 1.32 -12.81
N ALA A 282 -44.71 1.40 -11.48
CA ALA A 282 -44.39 2.60 -10.71
C ALA A 282 -42.89 2.93 -10.77
N LEU A 283 -42.02 1.93 -10.62
CA LEU A 283 -40.58 2.08 -10.74
C LEU A 283 -40.17 2.53 -12.15
N LYS A 284 -40.76 1.93 -13.19
CA LYS A 284 -40.51 2.33 -14.57
C LYS A 284 -40.91 3.80 -14.80
N THR A 285 -42.07 4.21 -14.33
CA THR A 285 -42.50 5.62 -14.43
C THR A 285 -41.54 6.54 -13.68
N LEU A 286 -41.05 6.16 -12.50
CA LEU A 286 -40.04 6.93 -11.76
C LEU A 286 -38.70 7.04 -12.51
N GLN A 287 -38.28 5.99 -13.23
CA GLN A 287 -37.06 5.99 -14.05
C GLN A 287 -37.18 6.89 -15.29
N GLU A 288 -38.39 7.07 -15.82
CA GLU A 288 -38.66 7.95 -16.96
C GLU A 288 -38.83 9.42 -16.53
N MET A 289 -39.03 9.71 -15.24
CA MET A 289 -39.13 11.07 -14.73
C MET A 289 -37.76 11.77 -14.69
N PRO A 290 -37.65 13.05 -15.07
CA PRO A 290 -36.43 13.84 -14.88
C PRO A 290 -35.99 13.94 -13.41
N THR A 291 -36.96 13.87 -12.49
CA THR A 291 -36.71 13.80 -11.05
C THR A 291 -37.76 12.87 -10.44
N PRO A 292 -37.36 11.76 -9.80
CA PRO A 292 -38.32 10.82 -9.21
C PRO A 292 -38.91 11.39 -7.92
N TYR A 293 -40.23 11.32 -7.80
CA TYR A 293 -40.98 11.73 -6.60
C TYR A 293 -41.90 10.59 -6.16
N TRP A 294 -41.92 10.25 -4.88
CA TRP A 294 -42.83 9.22 -4.36
C TRP A 294 -43.25 9.51 -2.93
N ARG A 295 -44.32 8.87 -2.47
CA ARG A 295 -44.75 8.95 -1.07
C ARG A 295 -44.18 7.82 -0.22
N ARG A 296 -43.79 8.18 1.00
CA ARG A 296 -43.34 7.22 2.02
C ARG A 296 -43.73 7.68 3.44
N PRO A 297 -43.82 6.77 4.43
CA PRO A 297 -44.01 7.15 5.82
C PRO A 297 -42.73 7.75 6.41
N ASN A 298 -42.87 8.79 7.23
CA ASN A 298 -41.79 9.28 8.10
C ASN A 298 -41.75 8.52 9.42
N GLU A 299 -40.82 8.87 10.32
CA GLU A 299 -40.64 8.23 11.63
C GLU A 299 -41.90 8.29 12.53
N LYS A 300 -42.79 9.25 12.29
CA LYS A 300 -44.08 9.40 12.99
C LYS A 300 -45.24 8.68 12.29
N GLY A 301 -44.96 7.92 11.22
CA GLY A 301 -45.96 7.22 10.41
C GLY A 301 -46.75 8.12 9.44
N ASN A 302 -46.43 9.42 9.37
CA ASN A 302 -47.08 10.34 8.44
C ASN A 302 -46.49 10.21 7.05
N TRP A 303 -47.35 10.19 6.03
CA TRP A 303 -46.91 9.99 4.65
C TRP A 303 -46.62 11.33 3.98
N GLY A 304 -45.40 11.48 3.48
CA GLY A 304 -44.93 12.66 2.77
C GLY A 304 -44.34 12.28 1.42
N ILE A 305 -44.32 13.26 0.51
CA ILE A 305 -43.59 13.13 -0.75
C ILE A 305 -42.10 13.36 -0.48
N VAL A 306 -41.27 12.50 -1.03
CA VAL A 306 -39.82 12.65 -1.06
C VAL A 306 -39.33 12.76 -2.51
N VAL A 307 -38.15 13.32 -2.67
CA VAL A 307 -37.47 13.52 -3.95
C VAL A 307 -36.26 12.60 -3.98
N GLY A 308 -36.12 11.80 -5.03
CA GLY A 308 -34.93 11.00 -5.25
C GLY A 308 -33.79 11.88 -5.76
N ILE A 309 -32.64 11.75 -5.11
CA ILE A 309 -31.42 12.51 -5.42
C ILE A 309 -30.33 11.61 -6.02
N GLU A 310 -30.46 10.30 -5.90
CA GLU A 310 -29.52 9.31 -6.43
C GLU A 310 -30.24 7.98 -6.75
N TRP A 311 -29.54 7.09 -7.45
CA TRP A 311 -30.00 5.74 -7.77
C TRP A 311 -29.04 4.72 -7.15
N ALA A 312 -29.58 3.79 -6.37
CA ALA A 312 -28.80 2.72 -5.74
C ALA A 312 -29.08 1.36 -6.38
N ARG A 313 -28.03 0.54 -6.51
CA ARG A 313 -28.08 -0.80 -7.11
C ARG A 313 -28.36 -1.86 -6.05
N PHE A 314 -29.42 -2.64 -6.21
CA PHE A 314 -29.82 -3.75 -5.34
C PHE A 314 -29.89 -5.06 -6.12
N ASP A 315 -29.85 -6.19 -5.41
CA ASP A 315 -30.26 -7.47 -5.97
C ASP A 315 -31.79 -7.61 -5.85
N ALA A 316 -32.45 -8.13 -6.89
CA ALA A 316 -33.90 -8.32 -6.88
C ALA A 316 -34.39 -9.17 -5.68
N SER A 317 -33.56 -10.11 -5.20
CA SER A 317 -33.88 -10.93 -4.02
C SER A 317 -33.91 -10.15 -2.69
N GLU A 318 -33.34 -8.95 -2.64
CA GLU A 318 -33.33 -8.09 -1.46
C GLU A 318 -34.67 -7.34 -1.28
N LEU A 319 -35.50 -7.24 -2.33
CA LEU A 319 -36.73 -6.45 -2.32
C LEU A 319 -37.73 -6.91 -1.26
N ASP A 320 -37.86 -8.21 -1.05
CA ASP A 320 -38.77 -8.77 -0.05
C ASP A 320 -38.32 -8.44 1.38
N ALA A 321 -37.01 -8.43 1.63
CA ALA A 321 -36.45 -8.08 2.93
C ALA A 321 -36.60 -6.58 3.22
N ILE A 322 -36.34 -5.74 2.21
CA ILE A 322 -36.54 -4.28 2.28
C ILE A 322 -38.01 -3.96 2.52
N ALA A 323 -38.94 -4.62 1.81
CA ALA A 323 -40.38 -4.41 1.96
C ALA A 323 -40.90 -4.74 3.36
N ARG A 324 -40.27 -5.69 4.06
CA ARG A 324 -40.61 -6.09 5.43
C ARG A 324 -40.00 -5.20 6.50
N THR A 325 -39.15 -4.25 6.14
CA THR A 325 -38.43 -3.37 7.06
C THR A 325 -39.02 -1.95 6.99
N PRO A 326 -39.91 -1.56 7.92
CA PRO A 326 -40.53 -0.24 7.89
C PRO A 326 -39.47 0.86 8.04
N GLY A 327 -39.40 1.74 7.05
CA GLY A 327 -38.46 2.87 7.08
C GLY A 327 -37.02 2.54 6.72
N TYR A 328 -36.78 1.41 6.03
CA TYR A 328 -35.46 1.03 5.52
C TYR A 328 -34.71 2.20 4.88
N ARG A 329 -33.42 2.33 5.24
CA ARG A 329 -32.51 3.30 4.63
C ARG A 329 -31.30 2.61 4.03
N VAL A 330 -30.75 3.17 2.96
CA VAL A 330 -29.51 2.66 2.32
C VAL A 330 -28.34 2.61 3.30
N SER A 331 -28.29 3.49 4.29
CA SER A 331 -27.30 3.46 5.37
C SER A 331 -27.32 2.15 6.17
N ASP A 332 -28.47 1.49 6.26
CA ASP A 332 -28.67 0.28 7.07
C ASP A 332 -28.03 -0.95 6.39
N ARG A 333 -27.75 -0.87 5.07
CA ARG A 333 -27.06 -1.91 4.30
C ARG A 333 -25.61 -2.14 4.75
N ARG A 334 -24.96 -1.15 5.36
CA ARG A 334 -23.55 -1.27 5.81
C ARG A 334 -23.38 -1.99 7.15
N ASN A 335 -24.47 -2.28 7.86
CA ASN A 335 -24.46 -2.88 9.21
C ASN A 335 -25.09 -4.28 9.27
N ALA A 336 -25.39 -4.89 8.11
CA ALA A 336 -26.04 -6.21 8.00
C ALA A 336 -25.05 -7.30 7.55
#